data_AF-A0A8T4MG64-F1
#
_entry.id   AF-A0A8T4MG64-F1
#
_cell.length_a   1.000
_cell.length_b   1.000
_cell.length_c   1.000
_cell.angle_alpha   90.00
_cell.angle_beta   90.00
_cell.angle_gamma   90.00
#
_symmetry.space_group_name_H-M   'P 1'
#
loop_
_entity.id
_entity.type
_entity.pdbx_description
1 polymer ?
#
loop_
_entity_poly.entity_id
_entity_poly.type
_entity_poly.pdbx_seq_one_letter_code
_entity_poly.pdbx_strand_id
1 'polypeptide(L)'
;NDSDVKFVPFGYKTETQTPNELEKNSYIIARYGKEGAEKMAEVSSKYKVNPYLFSFKSVDEERQRMSALISNWYGGRLDVDGDVWDGGGGGHSFGVSVAD
;
A
#
# COMPACT_ATOMS: atom_id res chain seq x y z
N ASN A 1 8.68 -6.92 24.80
CA ASN A 1 7.76 -6.43 23.77
C ASN A 1 8.02 -4.97 23.56
N ASP A 2 8.56 -4.65 22.39
CA ASP A 2 8.69 -3.27 21.92
C ASP A 2 7.31 -2.81 21.41
N SER A 3 6.78 -1.71 21.93
CA SER A 3 5.48 -1.17 21.53
C SER A 3 5.47 -0.65 20.09
N ASP A 4 6.65 -0.39 19.53
CA ASP A 4 6.81 0.17 18.20
C ASP A 4 6.78 -0.93 17.13
N VAL A 5 7.00 -2.19 17.53
CA VAL A 5 6.90 -3.35 16.64
C VAL A 5 5.45 -3.83 16.57
N LYS A 6 4.80 -3.56 15.45
CA LYS A 6 3.42 -3.99 15.18
C LYS A 6 3.41 -5.18 14.22
N PHE A 7 2.98 -6.33 14.72
CA PHE A 7 2.72 -7.51 13.89
C PHE A 7 1.28 -7.52 13.40
N VAL A 8 1.10 -7.77 12.10
CA VAL A 8 -0.21 -7.99 11.48
C VAL A 8 -0.18 -9.32 10.75
N PRO A 9 -1.02 -10.30 11.14
CA PRO A 9 -1.08 -11.56 10.41
C PRO A 9 -1.58 -11.33 8.98
N PHE A 10 -1.09 -12.15 8.04
CA PHE A 10 -1.59 -12.15 6.67
C PHE A 10 -3.10 -12.45 6.64
N GLY A 11 -3.77 -11.98 5.59
CA GLY A 11 -5.23 -12.09 5.42
C GLY A 11 -5.96 -10.75 5.38
N TYR A 12 -5.24 -9.64 5.53
CA TYR A 12 -5.78 -8.32 5.18
C TYR A 12 -5.94 -8.17 3.67
N LYS A 13 -6.83 -7.26 3.26
CA LYS A 13 -7.08 -7.00 1.84
C LYS A 13 -5.82 -6.44 1.18
N THR A 14 -5.45 -7.01 0.04
CA THR A 14 -4.36 -6.54 -0.82
C THR A 14 -4.94 -6.19 -2.19
N GLU A 15 -4.10 -5.62 -3.05
CA GLU A 15 -4.46 -5.15 -4.38
C GLU A 15 -5.53 -4.04 -4.31
N THR A 16 -6.40 -3.95 -5.31
CA THR A 16 -7.43 -2.91 -5.42
C THR A 16 -8.49 -3.06 -4.32
N GLN A 17 -8.76 -1.96 -3.60
CA GLN A 17 -9.77 -1.91 -2.54
C GLN A 17 -10.49 -0.56 -2.55
N THR A 18 -11.74 -0.53 -2.10
CA THR A 18 -12.48 0.73 -1.93
C THR A 18 -11.90 1.54 -0.77
N PRO A 19 -12.13 2.87 -0.71
CA PRO A 19 -11.71 3.69 0.42
C PRO A 19 -12.16 3.14 1.79
N ASN A 20 -13.40 2.65 1.90
CA ASN A 20 -13.95 2.04 3.12
C ASN A 20 -13.26 0.72 3.50
N GLU A 21 -12.76 -0.04 2.52
CA GLU A 21 -11.96 -1.24 2.79
C GLU A 21 -10.53 -0.87 3.22
N LEU A 22 -9.94 0.17 2.61
CA LEU A 22 -8.63 0.71 2.99
C LEU A 22 -8.63 1.22 4.44
N GLU A 23 -9.68 1.94 4.83
CA GLU A 23 -9.88 2.45 6.20
C GLU A 23 -9.86 1.33 7.25
N LYS A 24 -10.44 0.17 6.91
CA LYS A 24 -10.58 -1.00 7.80
C LYS A 24 -9.44 -1.99 7.66
N ASN A 25 -8.44 -1.69 6.83
CA ASN A 25 -7.34 -2.59 6.55
C ASN A 25 -6.38 -2.67 7.76
N SER A 26 -6.25 -3.86 8.37
CA SER A 26 -5.47 -4.03 9.59
C SER A 26 -3.98 -3.70 9.42
N TYR A 27 -3.42 -3.92 8.23
CA TYR A 27 -2.03 -3.54 7.92
C TYR A 27 -1.86 -2.02 7.93
N ILE A 28 -2.80 -1.31 7.30
CA ILE A 28 -2.81 0.14 7.24
C ILE A 28 -2.98 0.76 8.64
N ILE A 29 -3.92 0.24 9.42
CA ILE A 29 -4.17 0.68 10.80
C ILE A 29 -2.94 0.44 11.69
N ALA A 30 -2.28 -0.71 11.55
CA ALA A 30 -1.04 -0.95 12.28
C ALA A 30 0.02 0.08 11.89
N ARG A 31 0.24 0.29 10.59
CA ARG A 31 1.32 1.16 10.10
C ARG A 31 1.10 2.64 10.42
N TYR A 32 -0.11 3.15 10.27
CA TYR A 32 -0.40 4.59 10.34
C TYR A 32 -1.36 4.99 11.47
N GLY A 33 -1.82 4.03 12.27
CA GLY A 33 -2.88 4.25 13.25
C GLY A 33 -4.25 4.38 12.59
N LYS A 34 -5.29 4.43 13.43
CA LYS A 34 -6.68 4.56 12.96
C LYS A 34 -6.92 5.88 12.22
N GLU A 35 -6.44 7.00 12.79
CA GLU A 35 -6.55 8.31 12.16
C GLU A 35 -5.81 8.38 10.81
N GLY A 36 -4.64 7.74 10.71
CA GLY A 36 -3.90 7.66 9.45
C GLY A 36 -4.64 6.86 8.39
N ALA A 37 -5.26 5.75 8.78
CA ALA A 37 -6.09 4.93 7.89
C ALA A 37 -7.31 5.73 7.36
N GLU A 38 -8.01 6.44 8.25
CA GLU A 38 -9.15 7.30 7.91
C GLU A 38 -8.75 8.41 6.92
N LYS A 39 -7.62 9.10 7.18
CA LYS A 39 -7.12 10.14 6.27
C LYS A 39 -6.72 9.61 4.90
N MET A 40 -6.10 8.43 4.82
CA MET A 40 -5.76 7.82 3.53
C MET A 40 -7.01 7.40 2.75
N ALA A 41 -8.00 6.84 3.45
CA ALA A 41 -9.30 6.54 2.85
C ALA A 41 -9.96 7.82 2.30
N GLU A 42 -10.01 8.88 3.10
CA GLU A 42 -10.56 10.18 2.69
C GLU A 42 -9.85 10.72 1.44
N VAL A 43 -8.52 10.74 1.43
CA VAL A 43 -7.74 11.20 0.27
C VAL A 43 -8.01 10.32 -0.95
N SER A 44 -7.99 8.99 -0.79
CA SER A 44 -8.20 8.06 -1.90
C SER A 44 -9.60 8.19 -2.52
N SER A 45 -10.62 8.51 -1.72
CA SER A 45 -12.00 8.69 -2.20
C SER A 45 -12.19 9.87 -3.16
N LYS A 46 -11.21 10.79 -3.21
CA LYS A 46 -11.21 11.94 -4.12
C LYS A 46 -10.73 11.57 -5.53
N TYR A 47 -10.21 10.36 -5.73
CA TYR A 47 -9.70 9.89 -7.01
C TYR A 47 -10.63 8.86 -7.65
N LYS A 48 -10.67 8.83 -8.99
CA LYS A 48 -11.48 7.85 -9.74
C LYS A 48 -10.98 6.41 -9.58
N VAL A 49 -9.68 6.25 -9.34
CA VAL A 49 -9.04 4.95 -9.21
C VAL A 49 -9.02 4.54 -7.74
N ASN A 50 -9.49 3.33 -7.48
CA ASN A 50 -9.46 2.75 -6.15
C ASN A 50 -8.01 2.56 -5.65
N PRO A 51 -7.74 2.78 -4.36
CA PRO A 51 -6.42 2.54 -3.79
C PRO A 51 -5.98 1.09 -3.96
N TYR A 52 -4.70 0.89 -4.24
CA TYR A 52 -4.07 -0.41 -4.40
C TYR A 52 -3.05 -0.63 -3.29
N LEU A 53 -3.07 -1.76 -2.59
CA LEU A 53 -2.08 -2.13 -1.57
C LEU A 53 -1.34 -3.40 -1.98
N PHE A 54 -0.06 -3.30 -2.34
CA PHE A 54 0.75 -4.51 -2.53
C PHE A 54 1.31 -5.00 -1.20
N SER A 55 1.07 -6.27 -0.94
CA SER A 55 1.70 -7.02 0.13
C SER A 55 1.71 -8.51 -0.23
N PHE A 56 2.46 -9.28 0.53
CA PHE A 56 2.47 -10.72 0.43
C PHE A 56 1.14 -11.31 0.89
N LYS A 57 0.67 -12.35 0.17
CA LYS A 57 -0.45 -13.19 0.60
C LYS A 57 0.01 -14.22 1.65
N SER A 58 1.26 -14.68 1.51
CA SER A 58 2.01 -15.51 2.45
C SER A 58 3.51 -15.30 2.21
N VAL A 59 4.33 -15.67 3.19
CA VAL A 59 5.79 -15.82 3.00
C VAL A 59 6.18 -17.18 3.56
N ASP A 60 6.59 -18.08 2.67
CA ASP A 60 7.05 -19.41 3.05
C ASP A 60 8.57 -19.43 3.33
N GLU A 61 9.28 -18.37 2.90
CA GLU A 61 10.72 -18.16 3.06
C GLU A 61 11.02 -16.68 3.32
N GLU A 62 12.13 -16.40 4.01
CA GLU A 62 12.59 -15.03 4.26
C GLU A 62 12.94 -14.31 2.95
N ARG A 63 12.35 -13.12 2.73
CA ARG A 63 12.64 -12.27 1.55
C ARG A 63 13.00 -10.87 1.99
N GLN A 64 14.19 -10.40 1.61
CA GLN A 64 14.63 -9.03 1.85
C GLN A 64 14.20 -8.14 0.67
N ARG A 65 13.41 -7.10 0.94
CA ARG A 65 12.98 -6.11 -0.07
C ARG A 65 13.00 -4.70 0.48
N MET A 66 13.29 -3.74 -0.40
CA MET A 66 13.25 -2.31 -0.10
C MET A 66 11.99 -1.69 -0.70
N SER A 67 11.29 -0.86 0.08
CA SER A 67 10.24 0.02 -0.46
C SER A 67 10.88 1.29 -1.02
N ALA A 68 10.51 1.69 -2.23
CA ALA A 68 10.99 2.91 -2.89
C ALA A 68 9.79 3.78 -3.32
N LEU A 69 9.84 5.07 -3.05
CA LEU A 69 8.87 6.02 -3.62
C LEU A 69 9.28 6.31 -5.06
N ILE A 70 8.42 5.99 -6.04
CA ILE A 70 8.67 6.17 -7.46
C ILE A 70 7.56 7.01 -8.08
N SER A 71 7.94 8.09 -8.77
CA SER A 71 7.03 8.78 -9.70
C SER A 71 7.11 8.08 -11.06
N ASN A 72 6.28 7.06 -11.31
CA ASN A 72 6.25 6.40 -12.62
C ASN A 72 5.04 6.90 -13.45
N TRP A 73 5.28 7.16 -14.74
CA TRP A 73 4.35 7.67 -15.78
C TRP A 73 4.09 9.18 -15.83
N TYR A 74 5.01 9.95 -16.43
CA TYR A 74 4.80 11.34 -16.91
C TYR A 74 4.12 12.31 -15.91
N GLY A 75 4.19 12.05 -14.60
CA GLY A 75 3.54 12.85 -13.56
C GLY A 75 2.08 12.50 -13.24
N GLY A 76 1.50 11.45 -13.83
CA GLY A 76 0.08 11.06 -13.64
C GLY A 76 -0.21 10.19 -12.41
N ARG A 77 0.84 9.65 -11.75
CA ARG A 77 0.70 8.76 -10.60
C ARG A 77 1.82 8.96 -9.57
N LEU A 78 1.44 9.06 -8.31
CA LEU A 78 2.36 8.89 -7.17
C LEU A 78 2.29 7.43 -6.75
N ASP A 79 3.42 6.73 -6.76
CA ASP A 79 3.51 5.31 -6.46
C ASP A 79 4.62 5.05 -5.42
N VAL A 80 4.33 4.18 -4.45
CA VAL A 80 5.32 3.60 -3.55
C VAL A 80 5.52 2.18 -4.06
N ASP A 81 6.65 1.91 -4.68
CA ASP A 81 7.06 0.58 -5.10
C ASP A 81 7.49 -0.23 -3.87
N GLY A 82 6.97 -1.45 -3.76
CA GLY A 82 7.29 -2.40 -2.68
C GLY A 82 8.32 -3.45 -3.10
N ASP A 83 8.73 -3.48 -4.37
CA ASP A 83 9.62 -4.50 -4.94
C ASP A 83 10.34 -3.98 -6.20
N VAL A 84 11.23 -3.00 -6.03
CA VAL A 84 12.14 -2.58 -7.12
C VAL A 84 13.24 -3.62 -7.26
N TRP A 85 13.06 -4.58 -8.17
CA TRP A 85 14.14 -5.44 -8.64
C TRP A 85 14.41 -5.15 -10.12
N ASP A 86 15.66 -4.80 -10.42
CA ASP A 86 16.28 -4.54 -11.72
C ASP A 86 15.46 -4.91 -12.97
N GLY A 87 14.62 -3.98 -13.44
CA GLY A 87 14.27 -3.92 -14.87
C GLY A 87 12.87 -4.37 -15.30
N GLY A 88 11.83 -4.20 -14.48
CA GLY A 88 10.48 -4.01 -15.03
C GLY A 88 9.32 -4.79 -14.40
N GLY A 89 9.56 -5.56 -13.34
CA GLY A 89 8.51 -6.23 -12.57
C GLY A 89 8.20 -5.50 -11.27
N GLY A 90 7.60 -4.31 -11.33
CA GLY A 90 7.32 -3.50 -10.14
C GLY A 90 6.11 -4.01 -9.35
N GLY A 91 6.31 -4.32 -8.07
CA GLY A 91 5.26 -4.68 -7.12
C GLY A 91 4.81 -3.47 -6.31
N HIS A 92 3.70 -2.83 -6.68
CA HIS A 92 3.28 -1.51 -6.17
C HIS A 92 2.74 -1.47 -4.72
N SER A 93 3.53 -1.18 -3.68
CA SER A 93 3.04 -1.09 -2.29
C SER A 93 1.86 -0.12 -2.10
N PHE A 94 1.82 1.04 -2.78
CA PHE A 94 0.66 1.93 -2.79
C PHE A 94 0.71 2.93 -3.94
N GLY A 95 -0.39 3.16 -4.68
CA GLY A 95 -0.40 4.16 -5.76
C GLY A 95 -1.72 4.93 -5.91
N VAL A 96 -1.62 6.22 -6.23
CA VAL A 96 -2.76 7.11 -6.55
C VAL A 96 -2.50 7.85 -7.86
N SER A 97 -3.52 7.94 -8.72
CA SER A 97 -3.42 8.55 -10.04
C SER A 97 -4.61 9.49 -10.31
N VAL A 98 -4.32 10.61 -10.96
CA VAL A 98 -5.31 11.43 -11.65
C VAL A 98 -5.49 10.83 -13.04
N ALA A 99 -6.62 10.15 -13.27
CA ALA A 99 -6.97 9.67 -14.60
C ALA A 99 -7.39 10.85 -15.48
N ASP A 100 -6.93 10.86 -16.73
CA ASP A 100 -7.58 11.59 -17.82
C ASP A 100 -9.05 11.14 -17.96
#